data_AF-A0A9W3VH04-F1
#
_entry.id   AF-A0A9W3VH04-F1
#
_cell.length_a   1.000
_cell.length_b   1.000
_cell.length_c   1.000
_cell.angle_alpha   90.00
_cell.angle_beta   90.00
_cell.angle_gamma   90.00
#
_symmetry.space_group_name_H-M   'P 1'
#
loop_
_entity.id
_entity.type
_entity.pdbx_description
1 polymer ?
#
loop_
_entity_poly.entity_id
_entity_poly.type
_entity_poly.pdbx_seq_one_letter_code
_entity_poly.pdbx_strand_id
1 'polypeptide(L)'
;MEKRKKMQLICKNMPDDVYEILDEKSSKRNLTEYVVDLVQNQNKDQQLIRMLMEKLNNIESTLHEMKNGSIVVKPEAEKSKETKIDEPVLLEGTIVEAEIIEGGIDESDKEEMDF
;
A
#
# COMPACT_ATOMS: atom_id res chain seq x y z
N MET A 1 9.30 -21.67 -45.14
CA MET A 1 9.99 -20.39 -44.91
C MET A 1 8.99 -19.27 -45.14
N GLU A 2 8.60 -18.55 -44.09
CA GLU A 2 7.76 -17.36 -44.26
C GLU A 2 8.52 -16.31 -45.06
N LYS A 3 7.92 -15.83 -46.15
CA LYS A 3 8.47 -14.74 -46.94
C LYS A 3 8.37 -13.46 -46.12
N ARG A 4 9.51 -12.95 -45.62
CA ARG A 4 9.57 -11.62 -45.00
C ARG A 4 9.13 -10.58 -46.04
N LYS A 5 7.95 -9.97 -45.83
CA LYS A 5 7.49 -8.84 -46.64
C LYS A 5 8.46 -7.68 -46.44
N LYS A 6 9.04 -7.18 -47.53
CA LYS A 6 9.80 -5.92 -47.51
C LYS A 6 8.79 -4.77 -47.40
N MET A 7 8.96 -3.93 -46.39
CA MET A 7 8.13 -2.75 -46.16
C MET A 7 8.94 -1.50 -46.50
N GLN A 8 8.33 -0.57 -47.24
CA GLN A 8 8.92 0.74 -47.55
C GLN A 8 8.13 1.79 -46.79
N LEU A 9 8.84 2.60 -45.99
CA LEU A 9 8.26 3.72 -45.26
C LEU A 9 8.31 4.96 -46.16
N ILE A 10 7.15 5.54 -46.45
CA ILE A 10 7.04 6.80 -47.20
C ILE A 10 6.51 7.86 -46.23
N CYS A 11 7.38 8.74 -45.76
CA CYS A 11 6.99 9.88 -44.94
C CYS A 11 6.84 11.12 -45.83
N LYS A 12 5.64 11.72 -45.84
CA LYS A 12 5.37 12.93 -46.64
C LYS A 12 5.88 14.21 -45.97
N ASN A 13 5.94 14.25 -44.64
CA ASN A 13 6.45 15.38 -43.83
C ASN A 13 7.18 14.82 -42.60
N MET A 14 8.47 14.50 -42.74
CA MET A 14 9.30 14.12 -41.58
C MET A 14 9.94 15.39 -41.00
N PRO A 15 9.81 15.66 -39.69
CA PRO A 15 10.55 16.74 -39.04
C PRO A 15 12.06 16.51 -39.15
N ASP A 16 12.83 17.59 -39.31
CA ASP A 16 14.28 17.52 -39.55
C ASP A 16 15.01 16.78 -38.42
N ASP A 17 14.63 17.04 -37.16
CA ASP A 17 15.19 16.35 -35.98
C ASP A 17 15.06 14.83 -36.07
N VAL A 18 13.93 14.33 -36.60
CA VAL A 18 13.68 12.90 -36.76
C VAL A 18 14.53 12.33 -37.89
N TYR A 19 14.75 13.11 -38.95
CA TYR A 19 15.58 12.70 -40.08
C TYR A 19 17.05 12.54 -39.65
N GLU A 20 17.59 13.50 -38.91
CA GLU A 20 18.97 13.45 -38.39
C GLU A 20 19.20 12.21 -37.51
N ILE A 21 18.27 11.92 -36.61
CA ILE A 21 18.36 10.73 -35.73
C ILE A 21 18.34 9.45 -36.56
N LEU A 22 17.46 9.33 -37.56
CA LEU A 22 17.37 8.13 -38.39
C LEU A 22 18.59 7.99 -39.31
N ASP A 23 19.15 9.09 -39.81
CA ASP A 23 20.36 9.08 -40.64
C ASP A 23 21.60 8.65 -39.84
N GLU A 24 21.75 9.16 -38.60
CA GLU A 24 22.84 8.74 -37.71
C GLU A 24 22.78 7.23 -37.40
N LYS A 25 21.56 6.69 -37.20
CA LYS A 25 21.33 5.26 -36.98
C LYS A 25 21.45 4.44 -38.27
N SER A 26 21.13 5.01 -39.42
CA SER A 26 21.36 4.40 -40.74
C SER A 26 22.85 4.20 -41.00
N SER A 27 23.65 5.23 -40.72
CA SER A 27 25.12 5.20 -40.83
C SER A 27 25.73 4.08 -39.97
N LYS A 28 25.17 3.86 -38.77
CA LYS A 28 25.58 2.79 -37.84
C LYS A 28 24.97 1.41 -38.16
N ARG A 29 24.25 1.26 -39.28
CA ARG A 29 23.55 0.04 -39.73
C ARG A 29 22.56 -0.55 -38.72
N ASN A 30 22.13 0.22 -37.71
CA ASN A 30 21.21 -0.23 -36.66
C ASN A 30 19.81 0.41 -36.76
N LEU A 31 19.53 1.10 -37.87
CA LEU A 31 18.23 1.74 -38.11
C LEU A 31 17.05 0.76 -37.96
N THR A 32 17.16 -0.45 -38.51
CA THR A 32 16.06 -1.42 -38.45
C THR A 32 15.78 -1.90 -37.03
N GLU A 33 16.82 -2.15 -36.24
CA GLU A 33 16.69 -2.54 -34.83
C GLU A 33 16.07 -1.41 -34.01
N TYR A 34 16.57 -0.18 -34.20
CA TYR A 34 16.04 1.01 -33.54
C TYR A 34 14.55 1.24 -33.81
N VAL A 35 14.12 1.09 -35.07
CA VAL A 35 12.69 1.24 -35.43
C VAL A 35 11.83 0.14 -34.81
N VAL A 36 12.33 -1.10 -34.76
CA VAL A 36 11.62 -2.22 -34.11
C VAL A 36 11.46 -1.95 -32.62
N ASP A 37 12.54 -1.55 -31.94
CA ASP A 37 12.52 -1.25 -30.51
C ASP A 37 11.60 -0.07 -30.19
N LEU A 38 11.60 0.98 -31.02
CA LEU A 38 10.73 2.14 -30.83
C LEU A 38 9.25 1.74 -30.87
N VAL A 39 8.85 0.94 -31.85
CA VAL A 39 7.45 0.47 -31.98
C VAL A 39 7.07 -0.47 -30.84
N GLN A 40 7.99 -1.34 -30.41
CA GLN A 40 7.74 -2.23 -29.27
C GLN A 40 7.61 -1.45 -27.96
N ASN A 41 8.46 -0.45 -27.75
CA ASN A 41 8.46 0.36 -26.55
C ASN A 41 7.26 1.30 -26.49
N GLN A 42 6.81 1.86 -27.63
CA GLN A 42 5.60 2.69 -27.67
C GLN A 42 4.38 1.94 -27.10
N ASN A 43 4.23 0.64 -27.41
CA ASN A 43 3.13 -0.16 -26.85
C ASN A 43 3.26 -0.37 -25.33
N LYS A 44 4.49 -0.61 -24.84
CA LYS A 44 4.75 -0.77 -23.41
C LYS A 44 4.50 0.54 -22.66
N ASP A 45 4.94 1.66 -23.23
CA ASP A 45 4.76 2.99 -22.65
C ASP A 45 3.28 3.37 -22.57
N GLN A 46 2.49 3.07 -23.61
CA GLN A 46 1.04 3.28 -23.58
C GLN A 46 0.34 2.43 -22.50
N GLN A 47 0.77 1.17 -22.32
CA GLN A 47 0.27 0.32 -21.24
C GLN A 47 0.65 0.87 -19.86
N LEU A 48 1.89 1.34 -19.71
CA LEU A 48 2.37 1.95 -18.48
C LEU A 48 1.60 3.22 -18.13
N ILE A 49 1.38 4.10 -19.11
CA ILE A 49 0.57 5.33 -18.96
C ILE A 49 -0.85 4.96 -18.52
N ARG A 50 -1.47 3.94 -19.13
CA ARG A 50 -2.80 3.49 -18.75
C ARG A 50 -2.84 3.01 -17.30
N MET A 51 -1.87 2.21 -16.88
CA MET A 51 -1.78 1.70 -15.51
C MET A 51 -1.53 2.83 -14.49
N LEU A 52 -0.69 3.81 -14.85
CA LEU A 52 -0.46 5.01 -14.05
C LEU A 52 -1.73 5.83 -13.89
N MET A 53 -2.49 6.05 -14.98
CA MET A 53 -3.78 6.74 -14.93
C MET A 53 -4.79 6.00 -14.05
N GLU A 54 -4.87 4.68 -14.14
CA GLU A 54 -5.75 3.88 -13.28
C GLU A 54 -5.39 4.02 -11.79
N LYS A 55 -4.09 3.95 -11.46
CA LYS A 55 -3.61 4.19 -10.08
C LYS A 55 -3.92 5.60 -9.60
N LEU A 56 -3.76 6.61 -10.46
CA LEU A 56 -4.08 8.01 -10.17
C LEU A 56 -5.59 8.18 -9.89
N ASN A 57 -6.44 7.58 -10.73
CA ASN A 57 -7.89 7.61 -10.52
C ASN A 57 -8.30 6.93 -9.21
N ASN A 58 -7.64 5.83 -8.84
CA ASN A 58 -7.88 5.17 -7.56
C ASN A 58 -7.49 6.07 -6.38
N ILE A 59 -6.33 6.73 -6.43
CA ILE A 59 -5.90 7.69 -5.41
C ILE A 59 -6.89 8.86 -5.33
N GLU A 60 -7.33 9.39 -6.47
CA GLU A 60 -8.32 10.45 -6.52
C GLU A 60 -9.66 10.02 -5.91
N SER A 61 -10.13 8.81 -6.21
CA SER A 61 -11.34 8.23 -5.59
C SER A 61 -11.17 8.11 -4.08
N THR A 62 -10.06 7.56 -3.59
CA THR A 62 -9.80 7.43 -2.15
C THR A 62 -9.72 8.80 -1.47
N LEU A 63 -9.07 9.79 -2.10
CA LEU A 63 -9.02 11.16 -1.57
C LEU A 63 -10.41 11.81 -1.54
N HIS A 64 -11.22 11.57 -2.57
CA HIS A 64 -12.60 12.05 -2.61
C HIS A 64 -13.47 11.37 -1.55
N GLU A 65 -13.30 10.07 -1.34
CA GLU A 65 -13.93 9.31 -0.26
C GLU A 65 -13.47 9.77 1.13
N MET A 66 -12.21 10.17 1.32
CA MET A 66 -11.73 10.74 2.58
C MET A 66 -12.23 12.17 2.80
N LYS A 67 -12.37 12.96 1.72
CA LYS A 67 -12.93 14.30 1.75
C LYS A 67 -14.43 14.29 2.09
N ASN A 68 -15.17 13.33 1.54
CA ASN A 68 -16.59 13.16 1.78
C ASN A 68 -16.89 12.30 3.01
N GLY A 69 -15.99 11.39 3.33
CA GLY A 69 -15.82 10.73 4.61
C GLY A 69 -15.16 11.69 5.60
N SER A 70 -15.71 12.90 5.71
CA SER A 70 -15.66 13.65 6.96
C SER A 70 -15.97 12.64 8.04
N ILE A 71 -15.03 12.46 8.98
CA ILE A 71 -15.20 11.68 10.20
C ILE A 71 -16.64 11.89 10.65
N VAL A 72 -17.47 10.86 10.44
CA VAL A 72 -18.75 10.80 11.12
C VAL A 72 -18.35 10.45 12.55
N VAL A 73 -17.89 11.46 13.29
CA VAL A 73 -18.12 11.49 14.72
C VAL A 73 -19.63 11.50 14.76
N LYS A 74 -20.25 10.31 14.87
CA LYS A 74 -21.68 10.20 15.10
C LYS A 74 -21.95 11.15 16.28
N PRO A 75 -22.66 12.27 16.09
CA PRO A 75 -23.18 12.99 17.22
C PRO A 75 -24.24 12.05 17.78
N GLU A 76 -24.00 11.59 18.99
CA GLU A 76 -24.83 10.63 19.71
C GLU A 76 -24.67 9.18 19.24
N ALA A 77 -23.87 8.44 20.00
CA ALA A 77 -24.25 7.07 20.31
C ALA A 77 -25.67 7.12 20.89
N GLU A 78 -26.67 6.78 20.08
CA GLU A 78 -27.96 6.37 20.58
C GLU A 78 -27.68 5.39 21.71
N LYS A 79 -28.07 5.77 22.93
CA LYS A 79 -28.02 4.92 24.11
C LYS A 79 -28.63 3.58 23.72
N SER A 80 -27.77 2.61 23.43
CA SER A 80 -28.16 1.22 23.38
C SER A 80 -28.88 0.99 24.69
N LYS A 81 -30.18 0.67 24.63
CA LYS A 81 -30.89 0.17 25.80
C LYS A 81 -30.12 -1.06 26.24
N GLU A 82 -29.26 -0.89 27.23
CA GLU A 82 -28.60 -1.97 27.92
C GLU A 82 -29.69 -2.95 28.28
N THR A 83 -29.65 -4.13 27.66
CA THR A 83 -30.31 -5.29 28.21
C THR A 83 -29.78 -5.38 29.63
N LYS A 84 -30.67 -5.21 30.63
CA LYS A 84 -30.32 -5.33 32.04
C LYS A 84 -29.78 -6.73 32.29
N ILE A 85 -28.49 -6.91 32.08
CA ILE A 85 -27.75 -8.00 32.65
C ILE A 85 -27.38 -7.45 34.03
N ASP A 86 -27.92 -8.08 35.06
CA ASP A 86 -27.63 -7.76 36.46
C ASP A 86 -26.19 -8.25 36.74
N GLU A 87 -25.22 -7.53 36.19
CA GLU A 87 -23.82 -7.76 36.50
C GLU A 87 -23.57 -7.19 37.91
N PRO A 88 -22.99 -7.99 38.84
CA PRO A 88 -22.71 -7.49 40.17
C PRO A 88 -21.72 -6.33 40.06
N VAL A 89 -22.14 -5.16 40.54
CA VAL A 89 -21.30 -3.96 40.63
C VAL A 89 -20.06 -4.32 41.45
N LEU A 90 -18.90 -4.31 40.81
CA LEU A 90 -17.62 -4.49 41.49
C LEU A 90 -17.38 -3.25 42.36
N LEU A 91 -17.44 -3.43 43.68
CA LEU A 91 -17.10 -2.39 44.64
C LEU A 91 -15.57 -2.27 44.71
N GLU A 92 -15.06 -1.06 44.51
CA GLU A 92 -13.64 -0.77 44.70
C GLU A 92 -13.26 -1.00 46.18
N GLY A 93 -12.20 -1.80 46.41
CA GLY A 93 -11.70 -2.08 47.74
C GLY A 93 -10.97 -0.87 48.35
N THR A 94 -11.10 -0.68 49.66
CA THR A 94 -10.38 0.37 50.39
C THR A 94 -9.02 -0.14 50.84
N ILE A 95 -7.95 0.59 50.52
CA ILE A 95 -6.59 0.27 50.99
C ILE A 95 -6.50 0.66 52.46
N VAL A 96 -6.19 -0.32 53.32
CA VAL A 96 -5.98 -0.10 54.75
C VAL A 96 -4.48 -0.27 55.03
N GLU A 97 -3.89 0.71 55.72
CA GLU A 97 -2.48 0.66 56.12
C GLU A 97 -2.37 -0.28 57.32
N ALA A 98 -1.66 -1.40 57.16
CA ALA A 98 -1.43 -2.37 58.23
C ALA A 98 -0.23 -1.93 59.08
N GLU A 99 -0.42 -1.65 60.37
CA GLU A 99 0.64 -1.13 61.24
C GLU A 99 1.74 -2.16 61.56
N ILE A 100 1.50 -3.47 61.42
CA ILE A 100 2.51 -4.50 61.70
C ILE A 100 2.34 -5.68 60.73
N ILE A 101 3.35 -5.91 59.90
CA ILE A 101 3.49 -7.13 59.12
C ILE A 101 4.33 -8.09 59.97
N GLU A 102 3.70 -9.09 60.58
CA GLU A 102 4.43 -10.22 61.18
C GLU A 102 5.04 -11.06 60.05
N GLY A 103 6.25 -10.68 59.62
CA GLY A 103 7.08 -11.48 58.75
C GLY A 103 7.97 -12.40 59.57
N GLY A 104 7.64 -13.68 59.59
CA GLY A 104 8.48 -14.74 60.15
C GLY A 104 8.25 -16.04 59.38
N ILE A 105 9.32 -16.76 59.08
CA ILE A 105 9.22 -18.17 58.70
C ILE A 105 8.74 -18.90 59.96
N ASP A 106 7.62 -19.61 59.87
CA ASP A 106 7.14 -20.42 60.99
C ASP A 106 8.23 -21.45 61.33
N GLU A 107 8.53 -21.67 62.62
CA GLU A 107 9.59 -22.62 63.00
C GLU A 107 9.26 -24.06 62.56
N SER A 108 8.00 -24.31 62.21
CA SER A 108 7.55 -25.55 61.56
C SER A 108 8.06 -25.73 60.12
N ASP A 109 8.43 -24.65 59.42
CA ASP A 109 8.99 -24.70 58.06
C ASP A 109 10.52 -24.99 58.06
N LYS A 110 11.15 -25.12 59.24
CA LYS A 110 12.57 -25.49 59.40
C LYS A 110 12.81 -27.02 59.41
N GLU A 111 11.94 -27.83 58.80
CA GLU A 111 12.32 -29.20 58.53
C GLU A 111 13.36 -29.22 57.41
N GLU A 112 14.64 -29.34 57.80
CA GLU A 112 15.78 -29.55 56.92
C GLU A 112 15.53 -30.77 56.03
N MET A 113 15.07 -30.55 54.79
CA MET A 113 15.12 -31.59 53.77
C MET A 113 16.54 -31.61 53.18
N ASP A 114 17.31 -32.61 53.59
CA ASP A 114 18.62 -32.96 53.05
C ASP A 114 18.43 -33.42 51.58
N PHE A 115 18.97 -32.66 50.62
CA PHE A 115 18.97 -32.99 49.19
C PHE A 115 20.29 -33.63 48.75
#